data_AF-A0A109KRT6-F1
#
_entry.id   AF-A0A109KRT6-F1
#
_cell.length_a   1.000
_cell.length_b   1.000
_cell.length_c   1.000
_cell.angle_alpha   90.00
_cell.angle_beta   90.00
_cell.angle_gamma   90.00
#
_symmetry.space_group_name_H-M   'P 1'
#
loop_
_entity.id
_entity.type
_entity.pdbx_description
1 polymer ?
#
loop_
_entity_poly.entity_id
_entity_poly.type
_entity_poly.pdbx_seq_one_letter_code
_entity_poly.pdbx_strand_id
1 'polypeptide(L)'
;MPFAVNGTETYIKSAFIQDGTITNAKIGNYIQSNNYDPGKAGWKLFFDGTFEINSSLGSGQARQVINNAGGKVFDAGGIKRYQWGDLNA
;
A
#
# COMPACT_ATOMS: atom_id res chain seq x y z
N MET A 1 25.66 15.69 -4.42
CA MET A 1 25.49 15.29 -5.82
C MET A 1 24.05 14.80 -6.02
N PRO A 2 23.23 15.43 -6.89
CA PRO A 2 21.82 15.08 -7.07
C PRO A 2 21.59 13.82 -7.92
N PHE A 3 22.51 13.55 -8.85
CA PHE A 3 22.52 12.41 -9.77
C PHE A 3 23.97 11.93 -9.94
N ALA A 4 24.21 10.62 -9.89
CA ALA A 4 25.50 10.02 -10.18
C ALA A 4 25.36 8.64 -10.81
N VAL A 5 26.31 8.26 -11.65
CA VAL A 5 26.45 6.89 -12.17
C VAL A 5 27.74 6.32 -11.62
N ASN A 6 27.67 5.14 -11.00
CA ASN A 6 28.81 4.39 -10.50
C ASN A 6 28.70 2.94 -10.96
N GLY A 7 29.57 2.52 -11.89
CA GLY A 7 29.46 1.22 -12.54
C GLY A 7 28.12 1.07 -13.26
N THR A 8 27.31 0.10 -12.82
CA THR A 8 25.97 -0.19 -13.38
C THR A 8 24.82 0.46 -12.60
N GLU A 9 25.14 1.21 -11.55
CA GLU A 9 24.14 1.77 -10.63
C GLU A 9 23.97 3.27 -10.86
N THR A 10 22.71 3.70 -10.94
CA THR A 10 22.33 5.11 -10.97
C THR A 10 21.83 5.52 -9.59
N TYR A 11 22.44 6.55 -9.01
CA TYR A 11 22.07 7.11 -7.72
C TYR A 11 21.32 8.43 -7.95
N ILE A 12 20.08 8.50 -7.48
CA ILE A 12 19.24 9.70 -7.60
C ILE A 12 18.73 10.06 -6.22
N LYS A 13 19.01 11.28 -5.75
CA LYS A 13 18.54 11.74 -4.43
C LYS A 13 17.03 11.95 -4.39
N SER A 14 16.49 12.46 -5.49
CA SER A 14 15.07 12.70 -5.69
C SER A 14 14.82 12.76 -7.19
N ALA A 15 13.79 12.10 -7.66
CA ALA A 15 13.37 12.16 -9.04
C ALA A 15 11.88 12.49 -9.09
N PHE A 16 11.53 13.50 -9.87
CA PHE A 16 10.18 13.61 -10.38
C PHE A 16 10.14 12.81 -11.67
N ILE A 17 9.75 11.54 -11.56
CA ILE A 17 9.61 10.64 -12.70
C ILE A 17 8.19 10.79 -13.19
N GLN A 18 8.05 11.37 -14.38
CA GLN A 18 6.74 11.50 -14.99
C GLN A 18 6.14 10.11 -15.25
N ASP A 19 6.89 9.18 -15.85
CA ASP A 19 6.49 7.80 -16.09
C ASP A 19 7.67 6.84 -15.90
N GLY A 20 7.46 5.75 -15.14
CA GLY A 20 8.51 4.79 -14.83
C GLY A 20 7.99 3.36 -14.81
N THR A 21 8.55 2.51 -15.66
CA THR A 21 8.39 1.06 -15.57
C THR A 21 9.64 0.49 -14.93
N ILE A 22 9.45 -0.28 -13.86
CA ILE A 22 10.54 -1.00 -13.22
C ILE A 22 10.31 -2.48 -13.47
N THR A 23 11.15 -3.10 -14.31
CA THR A 23 11.09 -4.56 -14.56
C THR A 23 11.28 -5.34 -13.27
N ASN A 24 12.18 -4.87 -12.38
CA ASN A 24 12.33 -5.38 -11.03
C ASN A 24 12.95 -4.33 -10.11
N ALA A 25 12.33 -4.07 -8.96
CA ALA A 25 12.83 -3.14 -7.95
C ALA A 25 13.35 -3.92 -6.75
N LYS A 26 14.61 -3.67 -6.34
CA LYS A 26 15.04 -4.02 -4.98
C LYS A 26 14.66 -2.86 -4.07
N ILE A 27 13.61 -3.05 -3.27
CA ILE A 27 13.13 -2.04 -2.33
C ILE A 27 13.84 -2.28 -1.00
N GLY A 28 14.42 -1.24 -0.40
CA GLY A 28 15.22 -1.38 0.82
C GLY A 28 14.37 -1.67 2.06
N ASN A 29 13.42 -0.78 2.37
CA ASN A 29 12.65 -0.86 3.62
C ASN A 29 11.16 -1.05 3.36
N TYR A 30 10.56 -0.23 2.51
CA TYR A 30 9.13 -0.26 2.23
C TYR A 30 8.80 0.59 1.01
N ILE A 31 7.60 0.38 0.48
CA ILE A 31 6.82 1.36 -0.23
C ILE A 31 5.60 1.69 0.65
N GLN A 32 5.28 2.97 0.83
CA GLN A 32 4.18 3.36 1.70
C GLN A 32 3.42 4.53 1.11
N SER A 33 2.21 4.74 1.59
CA SER A 33 1.48 5.98 1.38
C SER A 33 2.11 7.12 2.19
N ASN A 34 2.04 8.32 1.65
CA ASN A 34 2.60 9.50 2.31
C ASN A 34 1.90 9.81 3.65
N ASN A 35 0.61 9.48 3.76
CA ASN A 35 -0.21 9.68 4.96
C ASN A 35 -0.23 8.46 5.89
N TYR A 36 0.72 7.54 5.71
CA TYR A 36 0.89 6.41 6.58
C TYR A 36 1.15 6.93 8.01
N ASP A 37 0.07 6.94 8.79
CA ASP A 37 0.10 7.09 10.23
C ASP A 37 -0.16 5.69 10.77
N PRO A 38 0.88 5.04 11.33
CA PRO A 38 0.79 3.67 11.82
C PRO A 38 -0.52 3.42 12.59
N GLY A 39 -1.27 2.41 12.14
CA GLY A 39 -2.51 1.94 12.77
C GLY A 39 -3.69 2.93 12.73
N LYS A 40 -3.59 4.04 12.00
CA LYS A 40 -4.64 5.06 11.95
C LYS A 40 -5.01 5.42 10.54
N ALA A 41 -4.02 5.60 9.67
CA ALA A 41 -4.24 6.05 8.31
C ALA A 41 -3.21 5.50 7.35
N GLY A 42 -3.63 5.38 6.09
CA GLY A 42 -2.75 5.05 4.99
C GLY A 42 -2.44 3.57 4.86
N TRP A 43 -1.58 3.28 3.90
CA TRP A 43 -1.15 1.93 3.61
C TRP A 43 0.36 1.85 3.53
N LYS A 44 0.90 0.67 3.76
CA LYS A 44 2.33 0.44 3.67
C LYS A 44 2.61 -0.97 3.27
N LEU A 45 3.24 -1.15 2.12
CA LEU A 45 3.85 -2.40 1.71
C LEU A 45 5.33 -2.38 2.11
N PHE A 46 5.63 -2.91 3.27
CA PHE A 46 6.99 -3.13 3.70
C PHE A 46 7.67 -4.17 2.79
N PHE A 47 8.98 -4.02 2.58
CA PHE A 47 9.73 -5.02 1.82
C PHE A 47 9.81 -6.36 2.55
N ASP A 48 9.60 -6.35 3.85
CA ASP A 48 9.38 -7.56 4.64
C ASP A 48 8.06 -8.30 4.30
N GLY A 49 7.23 -7.77 3.40
CA GLY A 49 5.99 -8.39 2.91
C GLY A 49 4.70 -7.88 3.57
N THR A 50 4.79 -7.01 4.57
CA THR A 50 3.61 -6.47 5.27
C THR A 50 2.87 -5.47 4.39
N PHE A 51 1.58 -5.69 4.09
CA PHE A 51 0.69 -4.67 3.52
C PHE A 51 -0.26 -4.15 4.60
N GLU A 52 0.10 -3.06 5.26
CA GLU A 52 -0.82 -2.35 6.13
C GLU A 52 -1.79 -1.58 5.26
N ILE A 53 -3.09 -1.68 5.56
CA ILE A 53 -4.15 -0.92 4.93
C ILE A 53 -5.06 -0.40 6.04
N ASN A 54 -4.74 0.78 6.55
CA ASN A 54 -5.52 1.39 7.60
C ASN A 54 -6.76 2.06 7.01
N SER A 55 -7.90 1.70 7.58
CA SER A 55 -9.14 2.44 7.42
C SER A 55 -9.35 3.28 8.67
N SER A 56 -9.32 4.60 8.56
CA SER A 56 -9.61 5.47 9.70
C SER A 56 -11.13 5.53 9.93
N LEU A 57 -11.72 4.72 10.80
CA LEU A 57 -13.16 4.85 11.13
C LEU A 57 -13.57 4.26 12.51
N GLY A 58 -13.72 5.13 13.51
CA GLY A 58 -14.73 5.01 14.58
C GLY A 58 -14.67 3.79 15.52
N SER A 59 -15.82 3.48 16.16
CA SER A 59 -16.00 2.56 17.32
C SER A 59 -15.96 1.05 17.02
N GLY A 60 -15.09 0.60 16.11
CA GLY A 60 -14.50 -0.74 16.26
C GLY A 60 -14.84 -1.84 15.26
N GLN A 61 -15.41 -1.57 14.08
CA GLN A 61 -15.67 -2.64 13.10
C GLN A 61 -15.36 -2.31 11.62
N ALA A 62 -14.84 -1.10 11.35
CA ALA A 62 -14.56 -0.64 9.99
C ALA A 62 -13.25 -1.25 9.44
N ARG A 63 -13.32 -1.92 8.28
CA ARG A 63 -12.14 -2.58 7.66
C ARG A 63 -12.28 -2.75 6.15
N GLN A 64 -11.17 -3.01 5.48
CA GLN A 64 -11.09 -3.42 4.06
C GLN A 64 -10.40 -4.78 3.91
N VAL A 65 -10.80 -5.58 2.92
CA VAL A 65 -10.27 -6.91 2.56
C VAL A 65 -10.02 -6.88 1.05
N ILE A 66 -8.89 -7.43 0.59
CA ILE A 66 -8.56 -7.67 -0.83
C ILE A 66 -7.91 -9.06 -0.92
N ASN A 67 -8.46 -9.96 -1.73
CA ASN A 67 -8.02 -11.33 -1.98
C ASN A 67 -8.29 -11.75 -3.45
N ASN A 68 -7.90 -12.97 -3.81
CA ASN A 68 -8.14 -13.54 -5.14
C ASN A 68 -9.64 -13.64 -5.50
N ALA A 69 -10.47 -13.74 -4.48
CA ALA A 69 -11.92 -13.74 -4.57
C ALA A 69 -12.51 -12.32 -4.57
N GLY A 70 -11.68 -11.28 -4.67
CA GLY A 70 -12.07 -9.89 -4.71
C GLY A 70 -11.79 -9.16 -3.40
N GLY A 71 -12.77 -8.62 -2.71
CA GLY A 71 -12.51 -7.85 -1.49
C GLY A 71 -13.76 -7.33 -0.82
N LYS A 72 -13.63 -6.79 0.40
CA LYS A 72 -14.78 -6.54 1.29
C LYS A 72 -14.55 -5.35 2.19
N VAL A 73 -15.59 -4.55 2.43
CA VAL A 73 -15.53 -3.39 3.35
C VAL A 73 -16.65 -3.46 4.36
N PHE A 74 -16.32 -3.10 5.59
CA PHE A 74 -17.22 -3.15 6.74
C PHE A 74 -17.25 -1.78 7.41
N ASP A 75 -18.38 -1.41 8.02
CA ASP A 75 -18.53 -0.15 8.77
C ASP A 75 -18.14 -0.33 10.23
N ALA A 76 -18.19 0.76 11.01
CA ALA A 76 -17.97 0.75 12.45
C ALA A 76 -18.95 -0.15 13.25
N GLY A 77 -20.03 -0.62 12.61
CA GLY A 77 -21.04 -1.56 13.13
C GLY A 77 -20.88 -3.01 12.67
N GLY A 78 -19.84 -3.33 11.88
CA GLY A 78 -19.49 -4.69 11.45
C GLY A 78 -20.33 -5.21 10.31
N ILE A 79 -21.20 -4.37 9.78
CA ILE A 79 -21.98 -4.70 8.62
C ILE A 79 -21.04 -4.67 7.44
N LYS A 80 -20.99 -5.78 6.70
CA LYS A 80 -20.40 -5.82 5.36
C LYS A 80 -21.17 -4.83 4.52
N ARG A 81 -20.64 -3.62 4.46
CA ARG A 81 -21.19 -2.58 3.60
C ARG A 81 -20.95 -2.93 2.16
N TYR A 82 -19.97 -3.79 1.92
CA TYR A 82 -19.48 -4.03 0.59
C TYR A 82 -18.69 -5.33 0.46
N GLN A 83 -18.82 -5.94 -0.72
CA GLN A 83 -18.03 -7.06 -1.21
C GLN A 83 -17.89 -6.94 -2.72
N TRP A 84 -16.82 -7.54 -3.22
CA TRP A 84 -16.52 -7.70 -4.62
C TRP A 84 -15.73 -8.98 -4.87
N GLY A 85 -15.63 -9.32 -6.16
CA GLY A 85 -15.16 -10.60 -6.71
C GLY A 85 -16.26 -11.65 -6.61
N ASP A 86 -16.00 -12.80 -6.00
CA ASP A 86 -17.04 -13.82 -5.85
C ASP A 86 -18.12 -13.32 -4.89
N LEU A 87 -19.34 -13.10 -5.39
CA LEU A 87 -20.47 -12.59 -4.61
C LEU A 87 -21.12 -13.67 -3.73
N ASN A 88 -20.77 -14.92 -3.98
CA ASN A 88 -21.20 -16.05 -3.16
C ASN A 88 -20.20 -16.36 -2.04
N ALA A 89 -19.04 -15.69 -2.03
CA ALA A 89 -17.98 -15.86 -1.05
C ALA A 89 -18.12 -14.98 0.20
#